data_AF-A0A937R6X9-F1
#
_entry.id   AF-A0A937R6X9-F1
#
_cell.length_a   1.000
_cell.length_b   1.000
_cell.length_c   1.000
_cell.angle_alpha   90.00
_cell.angle_beta   90.00
_cell.angle_gamma   90.00
#
_symmetry.space_group_name_H-M   'P 1'
#
loop_
_entity.id
_entity.type
_entity.pdbx_description
1 polymer ?
#
loop_
_entity_poly.entity_id
_entity_poly.type
_entity_poly.pdbx_seq_one_letter_code
_entity_poly.pdbx_strand_id
1 'polypeptide(L)'
;MIEVDVTEEDMVRLENLRHLRVTLLFTYSGVADDRVEPISKSGITVRSIQVAAAHRRRTGIVLHWRPIVPGWNDSPETMAQVLEVGRDVDALVFTGYYHKEQNAEHLRNLGWRCRTPTATRAAR
;
A
#
# COMPACT_ATOMS: atom_id res chain seq x y z
N MET A 1 -3.34 15.23 3.49
CA MET A 1 -3.85 13.85 3.35
C MET A 1 -4.17 13.38 4.75
N ILE A 2 -5.43 13.07 5.05
CA ILE A 2 -5.88 12.73 6.40
C ILE A 2 -5.52 11.26 6.65
N GLU A 3 -4.74 10.98 7.69
CA GLU A 3 -4.56 9.62 8.21
C GLU A 3 -5.82 9.25 9.00
N VAL A 4 -6.37 8.08 8.73
CA VAL A 4 -7.55 7.58 9.43
C VAL A 4 -7.08 6.40 10.28
N ASP A 5 -6.97 6.64 11.59
CA ASP A 5 -6.79 5.55 12.56
C ASP A 5 -8.12 4.82 12.72
N VAL A 6 -8.10 3.50 12.51
CA VAL A 6 -9.29 2.67 12.72
C VAL A 6 -9.24 2.10 14.13
N THR A 7 -10.22 2.49 14.94
CA THR A 7 -10.36 2.02 16.32
C THR A 7 -11.35 0.86 16.43
N GLU A 8 -11.36 0.18 17.58
CA GLU A 8 -12.35 -0.85 17.87
C GLU A 8 -13.78 -0.30 17.86
N GLU A 9 -13.99 0.93 18.34
CA GLU A 9 -15.30 1.57 18.34
C GLU A 9 -15.80 1.82 16.91
N ASP A 10 -14.90 2.21 16.00
CA ASP A 10 -15.24 2.36 14.58
C ASP A 10 -15.70 1.02 14.01
N MET A 11 -14.99 -0.06 14.30
CA MET A 11 -15.38 -1.41 13.84
C MET A 11 -16.74 -1.82 14.41
N VAL A 12 -17.03 -1.55 15.68
CA VAL A 12 -18.36 -1.79 16.27
C VAL A 12 -19.45 -1.02 15.52
N ARG A 13 -19.21 0.24 15.16
CA ARG A 13 -20.17 1.05 14.40
C ARG A 13 -20.39 0.50 13.00
N LEU A 14 -19.31 0.17 12.28
CA LEU A 14 -19.35 -0.40 10.93
C LEU A 14 -20.08 -1.75 10.91
N GLU A 15 -19.79 -2.61 11.89
CA GLU A 15 -20.42 -3.93 12.01
C GLU A 15 -21.90 -3.88 12.42
N ASN A 16 -22.38 -2.75 12.93
CA ASN A 16 -23.80 -2.56 13.26
C ASN A 16 -24.65 -2.03 12.10
N LEU A 17 -24.03 -1.64 10.97
CA LEU A 17 -24.75 -1.21 9.78
C LEU A 17 -25.55 -2.39 9.19
N ARG A 18 -26.88 -2.30 9.25
CA ARG A 18 -27.78 -3.41 8.84
C ARG A 18 -28.03 -3.47 7.34
N HIS A 19 -28.01 -2.32 6.67
CA HIS A 19 -28.39 -2.19 5.26
C HIS A 19 -27.22 -1.85 4.33
N LEU A 20 -26.01 -1.72 4.89
CA LEU A 20 -24.80 -1.42 4.14
C LEU A 20 -23.75 -2.50 4.41
N ARG A 21 -23.08 -2.92 3.35
CA ARG A 21 -21.87 -3.75 3.43
C ARG A 21 -20.68 -2.85 3.16
N VAL A 22 -19.83 -2.70 4.18
CA VAL A 22 -18.66 -1.81 4.13
C VAL A 22 -17.43 -2.61 3.73
N THR A 23 -16.56 -1.99 2.94
CA THR A 23 -15.22 -2.49 2.65
C THR A 23 -14.23 -1.36 2.89
N LEU A 24 -13.23 -1.62 3.73
CA LEU A 24 -12.17 -0.67 4.06
C LEU A 24 -11.01 -0.85 3.07
N LEU A 25 -10.58 0.25 2.46
CA LEU A 25 -9.45 0.28 1.54
C LEU A 25 -8.26 0.96 2.23
N PHE A 26 -7.27 0.17 2.63
CA PHE A 26 -6.04 0.68 3.23
C PHE A 26 -4.99 0.90 2.15
N THR A 27 -4.36 2.07 2.16
CA THR A 27 -3.29 2.39 1.19
C THR A 27 -1.94 2.30 1.89
N TYR A 28 -1.09 1.38 1.45
CA TYR A 28 0.25 1.17 1.99
C TYR A 28 1.28 1.35 0.89
N SER A 29 2.42 1.98 1.17
CA SER A 29 3.50 2.21 0.19
C SER A 29 4.75 1.39 0.46
N GLY A 30 5.04 1.09 1.73
CA GLY A 30 6.26 0.41 2.16
C GLY A 30 7.55 1.23 1.97
N VAL A 31 7.43 2.52 1.66
CA VAL A 31 8.57 3.42 1.45
C VAL A 31 9.05 3.96 2.80
N ALA A 32 10.31 3.72 3.14
CA ALA A 32 10.93 4.18 4.38
C ALA A 32 11.71 5.50 4.23
N ASP A 33 11.88 6.02 3.01
CA ASP A 33 12.60 7.29 2.77
C ASP A 33 11.68 8.49 3.03
N ASP A 34 11.98 9.23 4.10
CA ASP A 34 11.21 10.41 4.53
C ASP A 34 11.16 11.53 3.48
N ARG A 35 12.09 11.56 2.51
CA ARG A 35 12.06 12.57 1.42
C ARG A 35 10.97 12.25 0.40
N VAL A 36 10.60 10.98 0.27
CA VAL A 36 9.53 10.49 -0.59
C VAL A 36 8.20 10.47 0.18
N GLU A 37 8.27 10.10 1.46
CA GLU A 37 7.12 9.94 2.35
C GLU A 37 7.39 10.64 3.69
N PRO A 38 7.14 11.97 3.82
CA PRO A 38 7.60 12.79 4.96
C PRO A 38 6.93 12.53 6.31
N ILE A 39 6.14 11.46 6.43
CA ILE A 39 5.47 11.06 7.67
C ILE A 39 5.64 9.53 7.76
N SER A 40 5.94 9.00 8.94
CA SER A 40 6.10 7.56 9.21
C SER A 40 4.74 6.82 9.13
N LYS A 41 4.13 6.83 7.94
CA LYS A 41 2.73 6.45 7.65
C LYS A 41 2.42 4.95 7.74
N SER A 42 3.46 4.13 7.87
CA SER A 42 3.34 2.67 7.85
C SER A 42 2.79 2.11 9.15
N GLY A 43 3.16 2.68 10.31
CA GLY A 43 2.78 2.15 11.62
C GLY A 43 1.28 2.22 11.91
N ILE A 44 0.66 3.39 11.68
CA ILE A 44 -0.78 3.60 11.92
C ILE A 44 -1.61 2.73 10.97
N THR A 45 -1.21 2.66 9.70
CA THR A 45 -1.88 1.83 8.69
C THR A 45 -1.86 0.35 9.09
N VAL A 46 -0.70 -0.18 9.49
CA VAL A 46 -0.58 -1.59 9.92
C VAL A 46 -1.42 -1.86 11.17
N ARG A 47 -1.36 -0.98 12.17
CA ARG A 47 -2.21 -1.10 13.38
C ARG A 47 -3.69 -1.08 13.02
N SER A 48 -4.12 -0.16 12.14
CA SER A 48 -5.52 -0.04 11.73
C SER A 48 -6.01 -1.29 10.98
N ILE A 49 -5.16 -1.90 10.14
CA ILE A 49 -5.46 -3.16 9.47
C ILE A 49 -5.64 -4.28 10.51
N GLN A 50 -4.74 -4.37 11.50
CA GLN A 50 -4.82 -5.38 12.55
C GLN A 50 -6.09 -5.24 13.40
N VAL A 51 -6.45 -4.00 13.80
CA VAL A 51 -7.70 -3.73 14.52
C VAL A 51 -8.90 -4.09 13.67
N ALA A 52 -8.94 -3.68 12.40
CA ALA A 52 -10.03 -4.04 11.50
C ALA A 52 -10.15 -5.56 11.32
N ALA A 53 -9.02 -6.26 11.13
CA ALA A 53 -9.00 -7.70 10.93
C ALA A 53 -9.43 -8.49 12.17
N ALA A 54 -9.08 -8.01 13.37
CA ALA A 54 -9.45 -8.64 14.63
C ALA A 54 -10.95 -8.49 14.98
N HIS A 55 -11.57 -7.37 14.57
CA HIS A 55 -12.95 -7.03 14.97
C HIS A 55 -13.99 -7.19 13.85
N ARG A 56 -13.59 -7.46 12.60
CA ARG A 56 -14.52 -7.66 11.49
C ARG A 56 -15.38 -8.90 11.66
N ARG A 57 -16.61 -8.82 11.17
CA ARG A 57 -17.51 -9.98 10.96
C ARG A 57 -18.07 -9.96 9.55
N ARG A 58 -18.54 -8.80 9.08
CA ARG A 58 -19.05 -8.60 7.72
C ARG A 58 -18.19 -7.65 6.88
N THR A 59 -17.39 -6.81 7.54
CA THR A 59 -16.62 -5.75 6.89
C THR A 59 -15.48 -6.35 6.09
N GLY A 60 -15.41 -6.00 4.82
CA GLY A 60 -14.31 -6.39 3.94
C GLY A 60 -13.08 -5.51 4.19
N ILE A 61 -11.89 -6.07 3.99
CA ILE A 61 -10.61 -5.36 4.12
C ILE A 61 -9.80 -5.58 2.85
N VAL A 62 -9.44 -4.48 2.18
CA VAL A 62 -8.59 -4.48 0.99
C VAL A 62 -7.34 -3.68 1.28
N LEU A 63 -6.18 -4.30 1.08
CA LEU A 63 -4.89 -3.62 1.11
C LEU A 63 -4.50 -3.22 -0.31
N HIS A 64 -4.41 -1.93 -0.56
CA HIS A 64 -3.87 -1.36 -1.78
C HIS A 64 -2.40 -0.98 -1.58
N TRP A 65 -1.51 -1.78 -2.14
CA TRP A 65 -0.10 -1.45 -2.23
C TRP A 65 0.17 -0.52 -3.41
N ARG A 66 0.47 0.74 -3.08
CA ARG A 66 0.86 1.79 -4.04
C ARG A 66 2.16 1.45 -4.75
N PRO A 67 2.43 2.09 -5.89
CA PRO A 67 3.07 1.34 -6.93
C PRO A 67 4.49 0.92 -6.55
N ILE A 68 4.82 -0.32 -6.90
CA ILE A 68 6.19 -0.83 -6.74
C ILE A 68 7.08 0.00 -7.67
N VAL A 69 8.03 0.72 -7.08
CA VAL A 69 9.04 1.54 -7.72
C VAL A 69 10.39 0.85 -7.52
N PRO A 70 11.06 0.43 -8.60
CA PRO A 70 12.37 -0.20 -8.51
C PRO A 70 13.38 0.68 -7.75
N GLY A 71 13.99 0.12 -6.71
CA GLY A 71 14.95 0.77 -5.83
C GLY A 71 14.36 1.49 -4.61
N TRP A 72 13.03 1.52 -4.43
CA TRP A 72 12.38 2.21 -3.29
C TRP A 72 11.59 1.27 -2.39
N ASN A 73 10.70 0.45 -2.95
CA ASN A 73 9.84 -0.47 -2.20
C ASN A 73 9.77 -1.86 -2.84
N ASP A 74 10.73 -2.20 -3.70
CA ASP A 74 10.87 -3.50 -4.35
C ASP A 74 11.87 -4.42 -3.63
N SER A 75 12.41 -4.01 -2.49
CA SER A 75 13.32 -4.85 -1.72
C SER A 75 12.60 -6.10 -1.22
N PRO A 76 13.29 -7.25 -1.11
CA PRO A 76 12.71 -8.46 -0.54
C PRO A 76 12.12 -8.24 0.86
N GLU A 77 12.71 -7.36 1.66
CA GLU A 77 12.26 -7.04 3.01
C GLU A 77 10.93 -6.28 3.00
N THR A 78 10.79 -5.26 2.15
CA THR A 78 9.53 -4.51 2.00
C THR A 78 8.42 -5.42 1.46
N MET A 79 8.74 -6.27 0.49
CA MET A 79 7.81 -7.27 -0.04
C MET A 79 7.34 -8.22 1.06
N ALA A 80 8.26 -8.76 1.86
CA ALA A 80 7.92 -9.65 2.97
C ALA A 80 7.01 -8.97 3.99
N GLN A 81 7.28 -7.70 4.33
CA GLN A 81 6.43 -6.94 5.25
C GLN A 81 5.02 -6.71 4.69
N VAL A 82 4.89 -6.34 3.42
CA VAL A 82 3.58 -6.16 2.76
C VAL A 82 2.80 -7.47 2.73
N LEU A 83 3.47 -8.57 2.41
CA LEU A 83 2.85 -9.90 2.37
C LEU A 83 2.43 -10.37 3.76
N GLU A 84 3.18 -10.04 4.81
CA GLU A 84 2.80 -10.34 6.19
C GLU A 84 1.51 -9.60 6.58
N VAL A 85 1.46 -8.29 6.33
CA VAL A 85 0.24 -7.49 6.57
C VAL A 85 -0.93 -7.96 5.69
N GLY A 86 -0.61 -8.42 4.48
CA GLY A 86 -1.57 -8.97 3.52
C GLY A 86 -2.22 -10.29 3.95
N ARG A 87 -1.72 -10.97 4.99
CA ARG A 87 -2.35 -12.21 5.49
C ARG A 87 -3.70 -11.99 6.16
N ASP A 88 -3.89 -10.81 6.74
CA ASP A 88 -5.06 -10.49 7.56
C ASP A 88 -6.20 -9.82 6.76
N VAL A 89 -6.00 -9.60 5.46
CA VAL A 89 -6.95 -8.90 4.58
C VAL A 89 -7.66 -9.84 3.60
N ASP A 90 -8.79 -9.42 3.05
CA ASP A 90 -9.53 -10.21 2.04
C ASP A 90 -8.89 -10.15 0.66
N ALA A 91 -8.25 -9.02 0.33
CA ALA A 91 -7.57 -8.86 -0.94
C ALA A 91 -6.37 -7.92 -0.81
N LEU A 92 -5.26 -8.33 -1.42
CA LEU A 92 -4.10 -7.49 -1.68
C LEU A 92 -4.11 -7.07 -3.15
N VAL A 93 -4.28 -5.77 -3.40
CA VAL A 93 -4.19 -5.16 -4.72
C VAL A 93 -2.89 -4.39 -4.78
N PHE A 94 -2.04 -4.66 -5.76
CA PHE A 94 -0.85 -3.86 -5.99
C PHE A 94 -0.97 -3.15 -7.34
N THR A 95 -0.44 -1.94 -7.38
CA THR A 95 -0.11 -1.28 -8.63
C THR A 95 1.40 -1.35 -8.82
N GLY A 96 1.89 -1.28 -10.06
CA GLY A 96 3.31 -1.15 -10.32
C GLY A 96 3.56 0.15 -11.07
N TYR A 97 4.65 0.85 -10.74
CA TYR A 97 5.03 2.06 -11.47
C TYR A 97 5.81 1.63 -12.71
N TYR A 98 5.17 0.81 -13.53
CA TYR A 98 5.81 0.25 -14.71
C TYR A 98 5.80 1.28 -15.85
N HIS A 99 7.00 1.62 -16.31
CA HIS A 99 7.32 2.01 -17.69
C HIS A 99 6.55 3.20 -18.32
N LYS A 100 6.35 4.31 -17.60
CA LYS A 100 6.17 5.60 -18.29
C LYS A 100 7.48 6.37 -18.29
N GLU A 101 7.93 6.74 -19.48
CA GLU A 101 9.22 7.42 -19.67
C GLU A 101 9.26 8.76 -18.92
N GLN A 102 8.12 9.46 -18.87
CA GLN A 102 7.94 10.72 -18.14
C GLN A 102 8.20 10.56 -16.63
N ASN A 103 7.83 9.41 -16.07
CA ASN A 103 8.03 9.10 -14.66
C ASN A 103 9.51 8.85 -14.36
N ALA A 104 10.19 8.12 -15.24
CA ALA A 104 11.63 7.90 -15.14
C ALA A 104 12.43 9.20 -15.33
N GLU A 105 12.00 10.08 -16.23
CA GLU A 105 12.58 11.42 -16.41
C GLU A 105 12.41 12.29 -15.16
N HIS A 106 11.20 12.34 -14.59
CA HIS A 106 10.95 13.09 -13.36
C HIS A 106 11.85 12.61 -12.21
N LEU A 107 11.99 11.29 -12.02
CA LEU A 107 12.86 10.71 -11.00
C LEU A 107 14.35 11.00 -11.26
N ARG A 108 14.81 10.95 -12.53
CA ARG A 108 16.17 11.33 -12.90
C ARG A 108 16.46 12.80 -12.61
N ASN A 109 15.51 13.69 -12.89
CA ASN A 109 15.64 15.12 -12.61
C ASN A 109 15.74 15.43 -11.12
N LEU A 110 15.14 14.59 -10.26
CA LEU A 110 15.30 14.65 -8.81
C LEU A 110 16.61 14.03 -8.30
N GLY A 111 17.48 13.53 -9.19
CA GLY A 111 18.80 12.97 -8.87
C GLY A 111 18.84 11.46 -8.68
N TRP A 112 17.76 10.74 -8.99
CA TRP A 112 17.63 9.31 -8.70
C TRP A 112 17.92 8.43 -9.91
N ARG A 113 18.72 7.38 -9.71
CA ARG A 113 18.96 6.34 -10.73
C ARG A 113 17.94 5.21 -10.55
N CYS A 114 16.82 5.31 -11.24
CA CYS A 114 15.89 4.20 -11.37
C CYS A 114 16.57 3.07 -12.16
N ARG A 115 16.76 1.88 -11.57
CA ARG A 115 17.12 0.66 -12.33
C ARG A 115 15.85 0.17 -13.01
N THR A 116 15.42 0.84 -14.07
CA THR A 116 14.48 0.20 -14.99
C THR A 116 15.20 -1.01 -15.59
N PRO A 117 14.60 -2.22 -15.57
CA PRO A 117 14.98 -3.20 -16.56
C PRO A 117 14.65 -2.52 -17.89
N THR A 118 15.68 -2.26 -18.71
CA THR A 118 15.46 -1.87 -20.10
C THR A 118 14.47 -2.89 -20.63
N ALA A 119 13.28 -2.44 -21.02
CA ALA A 119 12.35 -3.29 -21.74
C ALA A 119 13.12 -3.69 -23.01
N THR A 120 13.76 -4.86 -22.96
CA THR A 120 14.37 -5.47 -24.13
C THR A 120 13.22 -5.62 -25.09
N ARG A 121 13.21 -4.73 -26.09
CA ARG A 121 12.30 -4.75 -27.21
C ARG A 121 12.52 -6.13 -27.82
N ALA A 122 11.64 -7.08 -27.52
CA ALA A 122 11.51 -8.32 -28.28
C ALA A 122 10.98 -7.91 -29.66
N ALA A 123 11.86 -7.34 -30.46
CA ALA A 123 11.66 -7.12 -31.86
C ALA A 123 12.21 -8.35 -32.57
N ARG A 124 11.27 -9.20 -33.00
CA ARG A 124 11.30 -10.13 -34.15
C ARG A 124 12.56 -10.98 -34.36
#